data_AF-A0A7C4UBZ3-F1
#
_entry.id   AF-A0A7C4UBZ3-F1
#
_cell.length_a   1.000
_cell.length_b   1.000
_cell.length_c   1.000
_cell.angle_alpha   90.00
_cell.angle_beta   90.00
_cell.angle_gamma   90.00
#
_symmetry.space_group_name_H-M   'P 1'
#
loop_
_entity.id
_entity.type
_entity.pdbx_description
1 polymer ?
#
loop_
_entity_poly.entity_id
_entity_poly.type
_entity_poly.pdbx_seq_one_letter_code
_entity_poly.pdbx_strand_id
1 'polypeptide(L)'
;MNGDRMFIFLPNKDKVFEKFFLLRYTEKERKSLRQYTVKYDIESYAKPGTDISQIPILANEDADEISDHISKTIRAASNDFRMSFGLTGEPNLDWIEKFDKYFTKKRVIGLLNKSDPRVASNEFFVTCCAFGALLGKVLIDMNESVNWLYDCPFWESGLYDSKSGCRINIFYWAVKKFSNYGIDDGYRAKIIACSEFINNGGFNRSL
;
A
#
# COMPACT_ATOMS: atom_id res chain seq x y z
N MET A 1 -2.64 -23.71 21.73
CA MET A 1 -1.74 -22.53 21.74
C MET A 1 -0.63 -22.79 20.75
N ASN A 2 -0.73 -22.27 19.52
CA ASN A 2 0.36 -22.35 18.55
C ASN A 2 1.39 -21.29 18.96
N GLY A 3 2.57 -21.74 19.38
CA GLY A 3 3.67 -20.83 19.74
C GLY A 3 3.99 -19.95 18.53
N ASP A 4 3.76 -18.65 18.68
CA ASP A 4 4.12 -17.66 17.68
C ASP A 4 5.62 -17.73 17.47
N ARG A 5 6.04 -18.39 16.38
CA ARG A 5 7.46 -18.54 16.06
C ARG A 5 8.01 -17.16 15.74
N MET A 6 9.03 -16.77 16.50
CA MET A 6 9.86 -15.62 16.21
C MET A 6 10.46 -15.77 14.80
N PHE A 7 10.33 -14.75 13.97
CA PHE A 7 10.96 -14.68 12.66
C PHE A 7 12.47 -14.55 12.83
N ILE A 8 13.22 -15.49 12.24
CA ILE A 8 14.68 -15.43 12.10
C ILE A 8 15.06 -14.94 10.70
N PHE A 9 14.14 -15.10 9.74
CA PHE A 9 14.24 -14.62 8.36
C PHE A 9 12.96 -13.87 7.99
N LEU A 10 13.03 -13.03 6.96
CA LEU A 10 11.82 -12.39 6.43
C LEU A 10 10.87 -13.43 5.88
N PRO A 11 9.59 -13.42 6.30
CA PRO A 11 8.57 -14.26 5.72
C PRO A 11 8.24 -13.86 4.28
N ASN A 12 7.58 -14.77 3.56
CA ASN A 12 6.93 -14.48 2.29
C ASN A 12 5.80 -13.44 2.48
N LYS A 13 5.58 -12.58 1.47
CA LYS A 13 4.55 -11.54 1.46
C LYS A 13 3.15 -12.06 1.86
N ASP A 14 2.78 -13.26 1.41
CA ASP A 14 1.47 -13.84 1.69
C ASP A 14 1.35 -14.26 3.16
N LYS A 15 2.44 -14.73 3.78
CA LYS A 15 2.49 -15.01 5.22
C LYS A 15 2.45 -13.74 6.07
N VAL A 16 3.04 -12.65 5.60
CA VAL A 16 2.92 -11.33 6.24
C VAL A 16 1.46 -10.89 6.22
N PHE A 17 0.83 -10.95 5.05
CA PHE A 17 -0.56 -10.57 4.87
C PHE A 17 -1.51 -11.43 5.72
N GLU A 18 -1.37 -12.75 5.64
CA GLU A 18 -2.16 -13.70 6.44
C GLU A 18 -2.05 -13.41 7.93
N LYS A 19 -0.82 -13.18 8.44
CA LYS A 19 -0.62 -12.97 9.88
C LYS A 19 -1.16 -11.62 10.36
N PHE A 20 -0.95 -10.54 9.62
CA PHE A 20 -1.17 -9.18 10.14
C PHE A 20 -2.40 -8.45 9.56
N PHE A 21 -2.86 -8.85 8.37
CA PHE A 21 -3.99 -8.22 7.70
C PHE A 21 -5.23 -9.10 7.72
N LEU A 22 -5.09 -10.42 7.54
CA LEU A 22 -6.26 -11.29 7.41
C LEU A 22 -7.16 -11.30 8.67
N LEU A 23 -6.57 -11.10 9.86
CA LEU A 23 -7.33 -11.00 11.11
C LEU A 23 -8.22 -9.76 11.20
N ARG A 24 -8.04 -8.79 10.30
CA ARG A 24 -8.77 -7.53 10.29
C ARG A 24 -10.03 -7.56 9.44
N TYR A 25 -10.18 -8.59 8.61
CA TYR A 25 -11.40 -8.85 7.88
C TYR A 25 -12.40 -9.56 8.80
N THR A 26 -13.65 -9.16 8.70
CA THR A 26 -14.79 -9.88 9.25
C THR A 26 -14.86 -11.30 8.67
N GLU A 27 -15.58 -12.20 9.33
CA GLU A 27 -15.77 -13.55 8.79
C GLU A 27 -16.46 -13.55 7.42
N LYS A 28 -17.42 -12.64 7.21
CA LYS A 28 -18.11 -12.46 5.94
C LYS A 28 -17.14 -12.05 4.83
N GLU A 29 -16.30 -11.04 5.10
CA GLU A 29 -15.30 -10.57 4.14
C GLU A 29 -14.30 -11.68 3.81
N ARG A 30 -13.78 -12.40 4.82
CA ARG A 30 -12.87 -13.54 4.60
C ARG A 30 -13.46 -14.61 3.70
N LYS A 31 -14.74 -14.96 3.89
CA LYS A 31 -15.43 -15.94 3.03
C LYS A 31 -15.62 -15.45 1.59
N SER A 32 -15.72 -14.13 1.39
CA SER A 32 -15.80 -13.52 0.04
C SER A 32 -14.45 -13.31 -0.63
N LEU A 33 -13.35 -13.29 0.13
CA LEU A 33 -12.01 -13.23 -0.43
C LEU A 33 -11.75 -14.51 -1.22
N ARG A 34 -11.72 -14.38 -2.55
CA ARG A 34 -11.42 -15.52 -3.45
C ARG A 34 -10.02 -16.10 -3.21
N GLN A 35 -9.10 -15.28 -2.71
CA GLN A 35 -7.72 -15.66 -2.39
C GLN A 35 -7.20 -14.87 -1.18
N TYR A 36 -6.50 -15.55 -0.27
CA TYR A 36 -5.83 -14.96 0.90
C TYR A 36 -4.39 -14.54 0.58
N THR A 37 -4.18 -13.91 -0.57
CA THR A 37 -2.84 -13.59 -1.08
C THR A 37 -2.72 -12.13 -1.45
N VAL A 38 -1.49 -11.63 -1.36
CA VAL A 38 -1.14 -10.26 -1.75
C VAL A 38 -1.39 -10.07 -3.25
N LYS A 39 -2.17 -9.04 -3.62
CA LYS A 39 -2.50 -8.71 -5.02
C LYS A 39 -1.26 -8.37 -5.85
N TYR A 40 -1.39 -8.42 -7.18
CA TYR A 40 -0.36 -7.93 -8.11
C TYR A 40 -0.12 -6.43 -7.92
N ASP A 41 1.08 -5.97 -8.29
CA ASP A 41 1.45 -4.56 -8.10
C ASP A 41 0.54 -3.62 -8.90
N ILE A 42 0.28 -3.99 -10.16
CA ILE A 42 -0.59 -3.28 -11.09
C ILE A 42 -1.46 -4.34 -11.79
N GLU A 43 -2.73 -4.03 -12.01
CA GLU A 43 -3.65 -4.89 -12.76
C GLU A 43 -4.52 -4.07 -13.73
N SER A 44 -4.89 -4.68 -14.86
CA SER A 44 -5.92 -4.12 -15.72
C SER A 44 -7.25 -4.16 -14.98
N TYR A 45 -7.94 -3.02 -14.92
CA TYR A 45 -9.11 -2.86 -14.04
C TYR A 45 -10.33 -2.34 -14.78
N ALA A 46 -10.16 -1.33 -15.62
CA ALA A 46 -11.21 -0.76 -16.47
C ALA A 46 -10.67 -0.52 -17.89
N LYS A 47 -11.54 -0.09 -18.79
CA LYS A 47 -11.10 0.33 -20.11
C LYS A 47 -10.27 1.62 -20.00
N PRO A 48 -9.26 1.80 -20.85
CA PRO A 48 -8.51 3.07 -20.92
C PRO A 48 -9.46 4.23 -21.22
N GLY A 49 -9.29 5.35 -20.51
CA GLY A 49 -10.15 6.52 -20.60
C GLY A 49 -11.44 6.45 -19.78
N THR A 50 -11.71 5.35 -19.07
CA THR A 50 -12.87 5.28 -18.16
C THR A 50 -12.66 6.24 -16.99
N ASP A 51 -13.63 7.13 -16.78
CA ASP A 51 -13.64 8.06 -15.66
C ASP A 51 -13.86 7.33 -14.33
N ILE A 52 -13.24 7.80 -13.25
CA ILE A 52 -13.32 7.15 -11.94
C ILE A 52 -14.77 7.12 -11.40
N SER A 53 -15.60 8.11 -11.73
CA SER A 53 -17.01 8.15 -11.34
C SER A 53 -17.87 7.04 -11.98
N GLN A 54 -17.37 6.42 -13.05
CA GLN A 54 -18.04 5.32 -13.75
C GLN A 54 -17.63 3.95 -13.22
N ILE A 55 -16.62 3.89 -12.35
CA ILE A 55 -16.21 2.66 -11.71
C ILE A 55 -17.22 2.35 -10.62
N PRO A 56 -17.77 1.12 -10.55
CA PRO A 56 -18.60 0.72 -9.43
C PRO A 56 -17.72 0.63 -8.18
N ILE A 57 -17.70 1.72 -7.39
CA ILE A 57 -17.02 1.83 -6.10
C ILE A 57 -17.99 1.35 -4.99
N LEU A 58 -17.49 1.29 -3.75
CA LEU A 58 -18.32 1.35 -2.54
C LEU A 58 -19.43 2.41 -2.66
N ALA A 59 -20.50 2.27 -1.86
CA ALA A 59 -21.50 3.32 -1.73
C ALA A 59 -20.83 4.64 -1.28
N ASN A 60 -21.35 5.78 -1.74
CA ASN A 60 -20.73 7.10 -1.56
C ASN A 60 -20.44 7.45 -0.08
N GLU A 61 -21.29 7.03 0.86
CA GLU A 61 -21.11 7.29 2.30
C GLU A 61 -19.86 6.58 2.86
N ASP A 62 -19.53 5.38 2.37
CA ASP A 62 -18.32 4.66 2.78
C ASP A 62 -17.06 5.27 2.16
N ALA A 63 -17.17 5.86 0.95
CA ALA A 63 -16.02 6.43 0.25
C ALA A 63 -15.45 7.67 0.95
N ASP A 64 -16.30 8.54 1.48
CA ASP A 64 -15.88 9.74 2.22
C ASP A 64 -15.18 9.38 3.54
N GLU A 65 -15.68 8.38 4.26
CA GLU A 65 -15.04 7.88 5.49
C GLU A 65 -13.67 7.29 5.22
N ILE A 66 -13.54 6.47 4.16
CA ILE A 66 -12.27 5.88 3.75
C ILE A 66 -11.29 6.96 3.27
N SER A 67 -11.77 7.95 2.51
CA SER A 67 -10.99 9.11 2.07
C SER A 67 -10.41 9.91 3.25
N ASP A 68 -11.25 10.20 4.25
CA ASP A 68 -10.82 10.89 5.47
C ASP A 68 -9.81 10.04 6.27
N HIS A 69 -10.03 8.72 6.36
CA HIS A 69 -9.08 7.82 7.02
C HIS A 69 -7.71 7.81 6.34
N ILE A 70 -7.67 7.70 5.01
CA ILE A 70 -6.40 7.77 4.25
C ILE A 70 -5.74 9.14 4.45
N SER A 71 -6.50 10.22 4.39
CA SER A 71 -6.00 11.59 4.59
C SER A 71 -5.41 11.81 6.00
N LYS A 72 -6.05 11.26 7.04
CA LYS A 72 -5.53 11.24 8.40
C LYS A 72 -4.26 10.39 8.52
N THR A 73 -4.24 9.24 7.87
CA THR A 73 -3.07 8.35 7.82
C THR A 73 -1.88 9.03 7.16
N ILE A 74 -2.08 9.72 6.03
CA ILE A 74 -1.04 10.51 5.36
C ILE A 74 -0.52 11.59 6.32
N ARG A 75 -1.39 12.35 6.99
CA ARG A 75 -0.97 13.40 7.94
C ARG A 75 -0.17 12.85 9.11
N ALA A 76 -0.63 11.76 9.72
CA ALA A 76 0.06 11.11 10.83
C ALA A 76 1.44 10.58 10.38
N ALA A 77 1.48 9.83 9.29
CA ALA A 77 2.72 9.32 8.69
C ALA A 77 3.69 10.46 8.35
N SER A 78 3.16 11.57 7.79
CA SER A 78 3.94 12.76 7.49
C SER A 78 4.66 13.30 8.72
N ASN A 79 3.94 13.46 9.83
CA ASN A 79 4.52 13.96 11.06
C ASN A 79 5.55 12.98 11.66
N ASP A 80 5.21 11.69 11.72
CA ASP A 80 6.09 10.66 12.27
C ASP A 80 7.41 10.55 11.51
N PHE A 81 7.35 10.63 10.17
CA PHE A 81 8.53 10.49 9.32
C PHE A 81 9.39 11.76 9.33
N ARG A 82 8.80 12.95 9.44
CA ARG A 82 9.57 14.20 9.68
C ARG A 82 10.41 14.07 10.93
N MET A 83 9.79 13.63 12.04
CA MET A 83 10.48 13.46 13.33
C MET A 83 11.53 12.34 13.27
N SER A 84 11.20 11.21 12.64
CA SER A 84 12.06 10.02 12.64
C SER A 84 13.25 10.14 11.67
N PHE A 85 13.09 10.87 10.56
CA PHE A 85 14.06 10.91 9.47
C PHE A 85 14.65 12.31 9.20
N GLY A 86 14.22 13.33 9.95
CA GLY A 86 14.67 14.71 9.74
C GLY A 86 14.24 15.28 8.39
N LEU A 87 13.07 14.85 7.90
CA LEU A 87 12.51 15.31 6.62
C LEU A 87 11.73 16.61 6.80
N THR A 88 11.67 17.42 5.73
CA THR A 88 10.93 18.69 5.69
C THR A 88 10.05 18.76 4.45
N GLY A 89 9.03 19.64 4.46
CA GLY A 89 8.11 19.81 3.34
C GLY A 89 7.08 18.69 3.23
N GLU A 90 6.42 18.60 2.09
CA GLU A 90 5.43 17.56 1.79
C GLU A 90 6.08 16.24 1.35
N PRO A 91 5.40 15.09 1.54
CA PRO A 91 5.88 13.80 1.07
C PRO A 91 6.27 13.81 -0.41
N ASN A 92 7.45 13.29 -0.72
CA ASN A 92 7.98 13.20 -2.07
C ASN A 92 8.88 11.95 -2.23
N LEU A 93 9.57 11.82 -3.37
CA LEU A 93 10.44 10.67 -3.64
C LEU A 93 11.57 10.48 -2.60
N ASP A 94 12.09 11.56 -2.00
CA ASP A 94 13.16 11.47 -1.00
C ASP A 94 12.64 10.88 0.31
N TRP A 95 11.38 11.15 0.66
CA TRP A 95 10.73 10.52 1.81
C TRP A 95 10.65 9.00 1.64
N ILE A 96 10.26 8.56 0.45
CA ILE A 96 10.15 7.14 0.12
C ILE A 96 11.54 6.48 0.17
N GLU A 97 12.57 7.12 -0.38
CA GLU A 97 13.93 6.61 -0.34
C GLU A 97 14.48 6.52 1.10
N LYS A 98 14.24 7.54 1.93
CA LYS A 98 14.67 7.53 3.34
C LYS A 98 13.98 6.43 4.13
N PHE A 99 12.68 6.25 3.95
CA PHE A 99 11.95 5.15 4.56
C PHE A 99 12.50 3.79 4.13
N ASP A 100 12.71 3.61 2.83
CA ASP A 100 13.18 2.36 2.22
C ASP A 100 14.55 1.94 2.76
N LYS A 101 15.48 2.91 2.90
CA LYS A 101 16.81 2.73 3.51
C LYS A 101 16.76 2.51 5.02
N TYR A 102 15.79 3.12 5.70
CA TYR A 102 15.63 2.95 7.14
C TYR A 102 15.12 1.55 7.48
N PHE A 103 14.14 1.02 6.74
CA PHE A 103 13.58 -0.31 6.99
C PHE A 103 14.39 -1.41 6.31
N THR A 104 15.55 -1.70 6.89
CA THR A 104 16.40 -2.84 6.51
C THR A 104 15.78 -4.18 6.93
N LYS A 105 16.21 -5.28 6.30
CA LYS A 105 15.83 -6.65 6.67
C LYS A 105 15.84 -6.92 8.17
N LYS A 106 16.90 -6.50 8.88
CA LYS A 106 17.04 -6.66 10.33
C LYS A 106 15.96 -5.91 11.10
N ARG A 107 15.69 -4.65 10.73
CA ARG A 107 14.68 -3.82 11.37
C ARG A 107 13.28 -4.34 11.12
N VAL A 108 12.99 -4.81 9.91
CA VAL A 108 11.70 -5.43 9.58
C VAL A 108 11.47 -6.72 10.38
N ILE A 109 12.47 -7.60 10.51
CA ILE A 109 12.35 -8.80 11.35
C ILE A 109 12.06 -8.39 12.81
N GLY A 110 12.77 -7.39 13.33
CA GLY A 110 12.51 -6.86 14.66
C GLY A 110 11.09 -6.31 14.82
N LEU A 111 10.60 -5.55 13.83
CA LEU A 111 9.25 -5.00 13.78
C LEU A 111 8.17 -6.10 13.76
N LEU A 112 8.34 -7.12 12.93
CA LEU A 112 7.42 -8.26 12.85
C LEU A 112 7.37 -9.04 14.16
N ASN A 113 8.51 -9.22 14.83
CA ASN A 113 8.58 -9.98 16.08
C ASN A 113 7.98 -9.24 17.28
N LYS A 114 8.09 -7.91 17.33
CA LYS A 114 7.49 -7.11 18.42
C LYS A 114 6.01 -6.82 18.25
N SER A 115 5.48 -7.00 17.04
CA SER A 115 4.10 -6.65 16.72
C SER A 115 3.16 -7.82 16.98
N ASP A 116 2.25 -7.67 17.94
CA ASP A 116 1.17 -8.65 18.15
C ASP A 116 0.09 -8.48 17.07
N PRO A 117 -0.11 -9.46 16.17
CA PRO A 117 -1.09 -9.33 15.08
C PRO A 117 -2.54 -9.17 15.57
N ARG A 118 -2.85 -9.56 16.82
CA ARG A 118 -4.17 -9.44 17.43
C ARG A 118 -4.49 -8.01 17.87
N VAL A 119 -3.46 -7.19 18.09
CA VAL A 119 -3.63 -5.77 18.44
C VAL A 119 -3.92 -4.98 17.17
N ALA A 120 -5.06 -4.29 17.12
CA ALA A 120 -5.51 -3.53 15.95
C ALA A 120 -4.52 -2.42 15.55
N SER A 121 -3.88 -1.80 16.53
CA SER A 121 -2.90 -0.73 16.35
C SER A 121 -1.45 -1.23 16.45
N ASN A 122 -1.17 -2.51 16.17
CA ASN A 122 0.20 -3.00 16.25
C ASN A 122 1.13 -2.23 15.29
N GLU A 123 2.36 -2.03 15.72
CA GLU A 123 3.30 -1.13 15.06
C GLU A 123 3.58 -1.54 13.61
N PHE A 124 3.67 -2.85 13.34
CA PHE A 124 3.86 -3.37 11.98
C PHE A 124 2.71 -2.93 11.05
N PHE A 125 1.47 -3.19 11.45
CA PHE A 125 0.30 -2.84 10.65
C PHE A 125 0.22 -1.33 10.41
N VAL A 126 0.39 -0.52 11.46
CA VAL A 126 0.37 0.95 11.35
C VAL A 126 1.47 1.44 10.41
N THR A 127 2.69 0.93 10.55
CA THR A 127 3.82 1.29 9.67
C THR A 127 3.54 0.93 8.21
N CYS A 128 2.94 -0.24 7.98
CA CYS A 128 2.60 -0.69 6.63
C CYS A 128 1.53 0.21 5.99
N CYS A 129 0.48 0.55 6.72
CA CYS A 129 -0.56 1.47 6.25
C CYS A 129 -0.01 2.89 6.02
N ALA A 130 0.79 3.40 6.94
CA ALA A 130 1.47 4.69 6.80
C ALA A 130 2.32 4.75 5.53
N PHE A 131 3.13 3.72 5.28
CA PHE A 131 3.96 3.67 4.08
C PHE A 131 3.11 3.57 2.80
N GLY A 132 2.11 2.69 2.77
CA GLY A 132 1.20 2.56 1.62
C GLY A 132 0.50 3.87 1.27
N ALA A 133 0.05 4.61 2.29
CA ALA A 133 -0.61 5.90 2.10
C ALA A 133 0.36 6.97 1.54
N LEU A 134 1.60 7.02 2.03
CA LEU A 134 2.62 7.93 1.51
C LEU A 134 3.04 7.58 0.08
N LEU A 135 3.20 6.29 -0.23
CA LEU A 135 3.44 5.82 -1.60
C LEU A 135 2.34 6.32 -2.55
N GLY A 136 1.07 6.19 -2.12
CA GLY A 136 -0.08 6.66 -2.89
C GLY A 136 -0.09 8.16 -3.10
N LYS A 137 0.14 8.94 -2.03
CA LYS A 137 0.25 10.41 -2.10
C LYS A 137 1.31 10.85 -3.11
N VAL A 138 2.52 10.31 -3.01
CA VAL A 138 3.63 10.67 -3.89
C VAL A 138 3.32 10.32 -5.35
N LEU A 139 2.72 9.16 -5.60
CA LEU A 139 2.41 8.75 -6.96
C LEU A 139 1.27 9.57 -7.59
N ILE A 140 0.26 9.98 -6.81
CA ILE A 140 -0.78 10.92 -7.25
C ILE A 140 -0.17 12.29 -7.60
N ASP A 141 0.70 12.83 -6.73
CA ASP A 141 1.33 14.14 -6.98
C ASP A 141 2.19 14.16 -8.24
N MET A 142 2.71 13.00 -8.65
CA MET A 142 3.50 12.84 -9.87
C MET A 142 2.66 12.64 -11.14
N ASN A 143 1.37 12.31 -11.04
CA ASN A 143 0.57 11.88 -12.19
C ASN A 143 -0.88 12.39 -12.08
N GLU A 144 -1.25 13.36 -12.91
CA GLU A 144 -2.58 14.00 -12.90
C GLU A 144 -3.76 13.05 -13.16
N SER A 145 -3.54 11.95 -13.89
CA SER A 145 -4.59 10.97 -14.21
C SER A 145 -4.82 9.94 -13.12
N VAL A 146 -3.99 9.94 -12.07
CA VAL A 146 -4.02 8.97 -10.98
C VAL A 146 -4.82 9.52 -9.81
N ASN A 147 -5.83 8.78 -9.38
CA ASN A 147 -6.69 9.14 -8.26
C ASN A 147 -6.86 7.96 -7.31
N TRP A 148 -7.24 8.23 -6.06
CA TRP A 148 -7.56 7.18 -5.11
C TRP A 148 -8.80 6.39 -5.56
N LEU A 149 -8.68 5.08 -5.56
CA LEU A 149 -9.79 4.14 -5.68
C LEU A 149 -10.10 3.59 -4.29
N TYR A 150 -11.09 4.19 -3.62
CA TYR A 150 -11.43 3.85 -2.24
C TYR A 150 -12.10 2.47 -2.14
N ASP A 151 -11.69 1.69 -1.14
CA ASP A 151 -12.16 0.33 -0.91
C ASP A 151 -12.21 0.05 0.60
N CYS A 152 -12.95 -0.98 1.00
CA CYS A 152 -13.19 -1.32 2.40
C CYS A 152 -12.71 -2.75 2.68
N PRO A 153 -11.87 -2.96 3.69
CA PRO A 153 -11.29 -1.94 4.60
C PRO A 153 -10.29 -1.00 3.89
N PHE A 154 -9.96 0.16 4.47
CA PHE A 154 -9.22 1.23 3.77
C PHE A 154 -7.91 0.80 3.10
N TRP A 155 -7.20 -0.20 3.65
CA TRP A 155 -5.96 -0.74 3.07
C TRP A 155 -6.18 -1.64 1.85
N GLU A 156 -7.43 -1.96 1.49
CA GLU A 156 -7.79 -2.51 0.18
C GLU A 156 -7.79 -1.43 -0.90
N SER A 157 -7.85 -0.15 -0.52
CA SER A 157 -7.87 0.95 -1.50
C SER A 157 -6.67 0.87 -2.43
N GLY A 158 -6.86 1.31 -3.66
CA GLY A 158 -5.81 1.38 -4.66
C GLY A 158 -5.65 2.79 -5.19
N LEU A 159 -4.79 2.94 -6.17
CA LEU A 159 -4.88 4.07 -7.09
C LEU A 159 -5.47 3.57 -8.41
N TYR A 160 -6.24 4.42 -9.06
CA TYR A 160 -6.75 4.19 -10.40
C TYR A 160 -6.17 5.24 -11.34
N ASP A 161 -5.60 4.79 -12.44
CA ASP A 161 -5.16 5.66 -13.54
C ASP A 161 -6.19 5.64 -14.67
N SER A 162 -6.87 6.77 -14.88
CA SER A 162 -7.90 6.88 -15.91
C SER A 162 -7.34 6.78 -17.33
N LYS A 163 -6.06 7.10 -17.56
CA LYS A 163 -5.44 7.00 -18.90
C LYS A 163 -5.25 5.55 -19.32
N SER A 164 -4.63 4.73 -18.48
CA SER A 164 -4.34 3.33 -18.80
C SER A 164 -5.46 2.35 -18.43
N GLY A 165 -6.40 2.76 -17.56
CA GLY A 165 -7.41 1.86 -17.00
C GLY A 165 -6.87 0.89 -15.95
N CYS A 166 -5.68 1.15 -15.40
CA CYS A 166 -5.03 0.26 -14.43
C CYS A 166 -5.40 0.61 -12.99
N ARG A 167 -5.49 -0.44 -12.15
CA ARG A 167 -5.45 -0.31 -10.68
C ARG A 167 -4.04 -0.60 -10.19
N ILE A 168 -3.57 0.24 -9.27
CA ILE A 168 -2.28 0.13 -8.60
C ILE A 168 -2.55 -0.21 -7.14
N ASN A 169 -2.16 -1.41 -6.71
CA ASN A 169 -2.48 -1.94 -5.39
C ASN A 169 -1.46 -1.46 -4.34
N ILE A 170 -1.45 -0.15 -4.07
CA ILE A 170 -0.34 0.53 -3.39
C ILE A 170 -0.10 0.07 -1.94
N PHE A 171 -1.16 -0.27 -1.20
CA PHE A 171 -1.00 -0.84 0.15
C PHE A 171 -0.41 -2.25 0.13
N TYR A 172 -0.68 -3.04 -0.93
CA TYR A 172 -0.05 -4.34 -1.12
C TYR A 172 1.44 -4.22 -1.47
N TRP A 173 1.87 -3.11 -2.07
CA TRP A 173 3.29 -2.83 -2.22
C TRP A 173 3.95 -2.64 -0.85
N ALA A 174 3.31 -1.92 0.07
CA ALA A 174 3.83 -1.79 1.43
C ALA A 174 3.96 -3.17 2.12
N VAL A 175 2.97 -4.06 1.97
CA VAL A 175 3.08 -5.44 2.50
C VAL A 175 4.29 -6.18 1.89
N LYS A 176 4.52 -6.02 0.58
CA LYS A 176 5.67 -6.60 -0.12
C LYS A 176 7.00 -6.05 0.41
N LYS A 177 7.11 -4.75 0.67
CA LYS A 177 8.32 -4.12 1.26
C LYS A 177 8.74 -4.82 2.55
N PHE A 178 7.79 -5.23 3.37
CA PHE A 178 8.07 -5.88 4.65
C PHE A 178 8.22 -7.40 4.59
N SER A 179 8.48 -7.94 3.40
CA SER A 179 8.63 -9.37 3.17
C SER A 179 9.92 -9.68 2.44
N ASN A 180 10.27 -10.96 2.32
CA ASN A 180 11.43 -11.38 1.53
C ASN A 180 11.29 -11.08 0.02
N TYR A 181 10.09 -10.73 -0.44
CA TYR A 181 9.82 -10.43 -1.85
C TYR A 181 10.27 -9.03 -2.21
N GLY A 182 9.88 -8.02 -1.42
CA GLY A 182 10.05 -6.61 -1.79
C GLY A 182 11.00 -5.82 -0.91
N ILE A 183 11.68 -6.43 0.06
CA ILE A 183 12.57 -5.70 0.99
C ILE A 183 13.68 -4.92 0.27
N ASP A 184 14.15 -5.41 -0.87
CA ASP A 184 15.28 -4.84 -1.61
C ASP A 184 14.86 -4.23 -2.98
N ASP A 185 13.56 -4.00 -3.20
CA ASP A 185 13.02 -3.52 -4.50
C ASP A 185 13.48 -2.09 -4.88
N GLY A 186 13.87 -1.26 -3.91
CA GLY A 186 14.16 0.16 -4.16
C GLY A 186 12.89 0.96 -4.50
N TYR A 187 12.13 1.37 -3.48
CA TYR A 187 10.77 1.92 -3.69
C TYR A 187 10.73 3.27 -4.41
N ARG A 188 11.81 4.07 -4.30
CA ARG A 188 11.96 5.29 -5.10
C ARG A 188 11.98 4.96 -6.61
N ALA A 189 12.80 3.99 -7.01
CA ALA A 189 12.90 3.55 -8.39
C ALA A 189 11.58 2.91 -8.86
N LYS A 190 10.93 2.13 -7.98
CA LYS A 190 9.63 1.52 -8.25
C LYS A 190 8.53 2.55 -8.55
N ILE A 191 8.44 3.64 -7.77
CA ILE A 191 7.50 4.74 -8.05
C ILE A 191 7.80 5.39 -9.40
N ILE A 192 9.07 5.69 -9.69
CA ILE A 192 9.46 6.32 -10.96
C ILE A 192 9.08 5.42 -12.13
N ALA A 193 9.44 4.13 -12.09
CA ALA A 193 9.09 3.18 -13.14
C ALA A 193 7.56 3.05 -13.32
N CYS A 194 6.79 3.13 -12.24
CA CYS A 194 5.33 3.12 -12.31
C CYS A 194 4.77 4.40 -12.94
N SER A 195 5.28 5.57 -12.56
CA SER A 195 4.90 6.84 -13.19
C SER A 195 5.26 6.86 -14.68
N GLU A 196 6.43 6.36 -15.07
CA GLU A 196 6.80 6.19 -16.48
C GLU A 196 5.86 5.22 -17.21
N PHE A 197 5.48 4.10 -16.58
CA PHE A 197 4.51 3.16 -17.15
C PHE A 197 3.16 3.85 -17.41
N ILE A 198 2.64 4.60 -16.43
CA ILE A 198 1.38 5.36 -16.53
C ILE A 198 1.47 6.41 -17.64
N ASN A 199 2.53 7.22 -17.65
CA ASN A 199 2.72 8.29 -18.62
C ASN A 199 2.90 7.78 -20.06
N ASN A 200 3.33 6.52 -20.22
CA ASN A 200 3.45 5.87 -21.52
C ASN A 200 2.22 5.02 -21.91
N GLY A 201 1.04 5.25 -21.31
CA GLY A 201 -0.22 4.60 -21.69
C GLY A 201 -0.47 3.23 -21.06
N GLY A 202 0.34 2.85 -20.07
CA GLY A 202 0.24 1.58 -19.35
C GLY A 202 0.29 0.36 -20.26
N PHE A 203 -0.66 -0.57 -20.12
CA PHE A 203 -0.73 -1.77 -20.95
C PHE A 203 -1.15 -1.52 -22.41
N ASN A 204 -1.54 -0.29 -22.76
CA ASN A 204 -2.09 0.06 -24.08
C ASN A 204 -1.07 0.76 -24.98
N ARG A 205 0.23 0.56 -24.75
CA ARG A 205 1.25 1.00 -25.72
C ARG A 205 0.88 0.40 -27.09
N SER A 206 0.47 1.27 -28.01
CA SER A 206 0.34 0.94 -29.42
C SER A 206 1.68 0.34 -29.86
N LEU A 207 1.65 -0.92 -30.29
CA LEU A 207 2.73 -1.50 -31.09
C LEU A 207 2.83 -0.77 -32.43
#